data_AF-A0A2S6X0B0-F1
#
_entry.id   AF-A0A2S6X0B0-F1
#
_cell.length_a   1.000
_cell.length_b   1.000
_cell.length_c   1.000
_cell.angle_alpha   90.00
_cell.angle_beta   90.00
_cell.angle_gamma   90.00
#
_symmetry.space_group_name_H-M   'P 1'
#
loop_
_entity.id
_entity.type
_entity.pdbx_description
1 polymer ?
#
loop_
_entity_poly.entity_id
_entity_poly.type
_entity_poly.pdbx_seq_one_letter_code
_entity_poly.pdbx_strand_id
1 'polypeptide(L)'
;MPGEPVVPGSAFRRRHRPPGGPLTVAAFGDRAISVAARYADRMLLDVVSPAQVRALRAKLLAACGEAGRTPPTLAAWVPAAVDPDPASLTQVMRSVVGYLTVPGYREMFEEAGFGEAVALARSGADADTLLRALPEEAAATVGLIGGLDTVRARMDAYEDAGLDEIALVPATSGDPGGERTLTALAP
;
A
#
# COMPACT_ATOMS: atom_id res chain seq x y z
N MET A 1 24.72 -29.10 21.63
CA MET A 1 23.49 -29.81 21.20
C MET A 1 23.20 -29.41 19.75
N PRO A 2 22.96 -30.34 18.82
CA PRO A 2 22.54 -29.98 17.46
C PRO A 2 21.19 -29.24 17.52
N GLY A 3 21.09 -28.11 16.81
CA GLY A 3 19.87 -27.30 16.83
C GLY A 3 18.68 -27.96 16.11
N GLU A 4 17.51 -27.35 16.24
CA GLU A 4 16.28 -27.84 15.61
C GLU A 4 16.37 -27.82 14.07
N PRO A 5 15.66 -28.72 13.37
CA PRO A 5 15.50 -28.63 11.92
C PRO A 5 14.99 -27.25 11.48
N VAL A 6 15.47 -26.73 10.35
CA VAL A 6 15.00 -25.43 9.81
C VAL A 6 13.49 -25.43 9.55
N VAL A 7 12.96 -26.56 9.08
CA VAL A 7 11.53 -26.87 8.98
C VAL A 7 11.31 -28.35 9.36
N PRO A 8 10.09 -28.78 9.73
CA PRO A 8 9.82 -30.19 10.05
C PRO A 8 10.33 -31.13 8.96
N GLY A 9 11.15 -32.13 9.35
CA GLY A 9 11.74 -33.11 8.42
C GLY A 9 13.02 -32.70 7.69
N SER A 10 13.50 -31.46 7.87
CA SER A 10 14.73 -31.01 7.18
C SER A 10 16.01 -31.60 7.75
N ALA A 11 16.94 -31.98 6.86
CA ALA A 11 18.32 -32.35 7.23
C ALA A 11 19.17 -31.14 7.66
N PHE A 12 18.76 -29.92 7.28
CA PHE A 12 19.43 -28.69 7.69
C PHE A 12 18.98 -28.27 9.09
N ARG A 13 19.94 -28.03 9.99
CA ARG A 13 19.69 -27.67 11.39
C ARG A 13 20.07 -26.23 11.65
N ARG A 14 19.23 -25.51 12.40
CA ARG A 14 19.45 -24.13 12.80
C ARG A 14 20.65 -24.07 13.73
N ARG A 15 21.58 -23.14 13.47
CA ARG A 15 22.71 -22.84 14.37
C ARG A 15 22.36 -21.76 15.40
N HIS A 16 21.36 -20.94 15.09
CA HIS A 16 20.85 -19.87 15.94
C HIS A 16 19.37 -20.13 16.25
N ARG A 17 18.85 -19.50 17.30
CA ARG A 17 17.41 -19.49 17.55
C ARG A 17 16.69 -18.89 16.33
N PRO A 18 15.48 -19.37 15.98
CA PRO A 18 14.68 -18.69 14.97
C PRO A 18 14.52 -17.22 15.35
N PRO A 19 14.53 -16.31 14.36
CA PRO A 19 14.24 -14.91 14.64
C PRO A 19 12.86 -14.82 15.29
N GLY A 20 12.81 -14.26 16.50
CA GLY A 20 11.58 -13.82 17.13
C GLY A 20 11.35 -12.38 16.70
N GLY A 21 10.26 -12.11 15.99
CA GLY A 21 9.93 -10.77 15.51
C GLY A 21 8.56 -10.75 14.87
N PRO A 22 7.95 -9.57 14.73
CA PRO A 22 6.64 -9.42 14.12
C PRO A 22 6.69 -9.82 12.64
N LEU A 23 5.68 -10.53 12.18
CA LEU A 23 5.51 -10.92 10.78
C LEU A 23 4.56 -9.94 10.09
N THR A 24 5.07 -9.19 9.13
CA THR A 24 4.24 -8.41 8.19
C THR A 24 4.04 -9.20 6.91
N VAL A 25 2.80 -9.31 6.46
CA VAL A 25 2.44 -9.96 5.18
C VAL A 25 1.77 -8.94 4.27
N ALA A 26 2.36 -8.69 3.10
CA ALA A 26 1.69 -7.96 2.04
C ALA A 26 0.61 -8.85 1.42
N ALA A 27 -0.66 -8.43 1.49
CA ALA A 27 -1.78 -9.27 1.07
C ALA A 27 -2.92 -8.44 0.48
N PHE A 28 -3.38 -8.86 -0.70
CA PHE A 28 -4.49 -8.22 -1.41
C PHE A 28 -5.57 -9.22 -1.83
N GLY A 29 -5.17 -10.35 -2.43
CA GLY A 29 -6.10 -11.40 -2.84
C GLY A 29 -6.55 -12.28 -1.67
N ASP A 30 -7.74 -12.90 -1.79
CA ASP A 30 -8.39 -13.63 -0.70
C ASP A 30 -7.51 -14.72 -0.05
N ARG A 31 -6.70 -15.43 -0.85
CA ARG A 31 -5.75 -16.43 -0.34
C ARG A 31 -4.63 -15.80 0.49
N ALA A 32 -4.08 -14.66 0.04
CA ALA A 32 -3.05 -13.94 0.77
C ALA A 32 -3.63 -13.32 2.05
N ILE A 33 -4.85 -12.79 2.00
CA ILE A 33 -5.57 -12.29 3.18
C ILE A 33 -5.78 -13.42 4.19
N SER A 34 -6.18 -14.62 3.74
CA SER A 34 -6.33 -15.79 4.63
C SER A 34 -5.01 -16.17 5.32
N VAL A 35 -3.88 -16.07 4.62
CA VAL A 35 -2.54 -16.26 5.21
C VAL A 35 -2.23 -15.18 6.23
N ALA A 36 -2.45 -13.91 5.90
CA ALA A 36 -2.23 -12.79 6.82
C ALA A 36 -3.10 -12.93 8.09
N ALA A 37 -4.38 -13.25 7.93
CA ALA A 37 -5.32 -13.47 9.03
C ALA A 37 -4.88 -14.57 10.01
N ARG A 38 -4.25 -15.63 9.51
CA ARG A 38 -3.83 -16.79 10.32
C ARG A 38 -2.48 -16.60 10.99
N TYR A 39 -1.55 -15.90 10.33
CA TYR A 39 -0.13 -15.97 10.71
C TYR A 39 0.54 -14.61 10.94
N ALA A 40 0.01 -13.52 10.39
CA ALA A 40 0.66 -12.23 10.47
C ALA A 40 0.33 -11.49 11.77
N ASP A 41 1.24 -10.59 12.15
CA ASP A 41 1.01 -9.55 13.16
C ASP A 41 0.55 -8.24 12.49
N ARG A 42 0.90 -8.06 11.21
CA ARG A 42 0.49 -6.93 10.37
C ARG A 42 0.17 -7.37 8.95
N MET A 43 -0.96 -6.90 8.41
CA MET A 43 -1.27 -6.98 6.98
C MET A 43 -0.92 -5.65 6.31
N LEU A 44 -0.11 -5.68 5.25
CA LEU A 44 0.31 -4.50 4.52
C LEU A 44 -0.39 -4.44 3.15
N LEU A 45 -0.94 -3.26 2.84
CA LEU A 45 -1.46 -2.87 1.54
C LEU A 45 -0.51 -1.88 0.88
N ASP A 46 -0.58 -1.78 -0.44
CA ASP A 46 0.29 -0.92 -1.23
C ASP A 46 -0.58 -0.13 -2.21
N VAL A 47 -0.45 1.20 -2.29
CA VAL A 47 -1.18 2.05 -3.26
C VAL A 47 -2.71 1.76 -3.33
N VAL A 48 -3.39 1.89 -2.19
CA VAL A 48 -4.85 1.62 -2.08
C VAL A 48 -5.65 2.89 -1.80
N SER A 49 -6.89 2.95 -2.30
CA SER A 49 -7.85 3.99 -1.90
C SER A 49 -8.56 3.65 -0.59
N PRO A 50 -9.15 4.61 0.15
CA PRO A 50 -9.95 4.30 1.34
C PRO A 50 -11.14 3.36 1.08
N ALA A 51 -11.74 3.42 -0.12
CA ALA A 51 -12.80 2.48 -0.48
C ALA A 51 -12.29 1.03 -0.51
N GLN A 52 -11.12 0.80 -1.10
CA GLN A 52 -10.47 -0.51 -1.09
C GLN A 52 -10.04 -0.93 0.32
N VAL A 53 -9.51 -0.01 1.13
CA VAL A 53 -9.18 -0.29 2.53
C VAL A 53 -10.42 -0.84 3.26
N ARG A 54 -11.58 -0.19 3.12
CA ARG A 54 -12.83 -0.64 3.74
C ARG A 54 -13.20 -2.06 3.30
N ALA A 55 -13.11 -2.35 2.00
CA ALA A 55 -13.41 -3.66 1.44
C ALA A 55 -12.42 -4.74 1.94
N LEU A 56 -11.11 -4.43 1.94
CA LEU A 56 -10.05 -5.33 2.36
C LEU A 56 -10.06 -5.56 3.88
N ARG A 57 -10.38 -4.55 4.68
CA ARG A 57 -10.62 -4.65 6.12
C ARG A 57 -11.76 -5.63 6.39
N ALA A 58 -12.88 -5.52 5.68
CA ALA A 58 -14.00 -6.46 5.84
C ALA A 58 -13.59 -7.91 5.53
N LYS A 59 -12.83 -8.14 4.45
CA LYS A 59 -12.29 -9.46 4.10
C LYS A 59 -11.34 -10.00 5.17
N LEU A 60 -10.44 -9.15 5.69
CA LEU A 60 -9.52 -9.52 6.77
C LEU A 60 -10.28 -9.93 8.02
N LEU A 61 -11.27 -9.13 8.45
CA LEU A 61 -12.09 -9.44 9.62
C LEU A 61 -12.84 -10.77 9.49
N ALA A 62 -13.43 -11.03 8.31
CA ALA A 62 -14.09 -12.31 8.04
C ALA A 62 -13.11 -13.50 8.13
N ALA A 63 -11.94 -13.40 7.48
CA ALA A 63 -10.91 -14.44 7.51
C ALA A 63 -10.36 -14.68 8.93
N CYS A 64 -10.21 -13.62 9.73
CA CYS A 64 -9.82 -13.71 11.13
C CYS A 64 -10.90 -14.40 12.00
N GLY A 65 -12.17 -14.09 11.76
CA GLY A 65 -13.30 -14.76 12.40
C GLY A 65 -13.32 -16.27 12.12
N GLU A 66 -13.13 -16.67 10.87
CA GLU A 66 -13.02 -18.08 10.49
C GLU A 66 -11.80 -18.78 11.12
N ALA A 67 -10.68 -18.06 11.25
CA ALA A 67 -9.47 -18.58 11.87
C ALA A 67 -9.49 -18.57 13.41
N GLY A 68 -10.52 -17.98 14.03
CA GLY A 68 -10.57 -17.79 15.49
C GLY A 68 -9.43 -16.92 16.02
N ARG A 69 -8.99 -15.92 15.24
CA ARG A 69 -7.83 -15.06 15.52
C ARG A 69 -8.26 -13.61 15.70
N THR A 70 -7.54 -12.89 16.55
CA THR A 70 -7.61 -11.43 16.58
C THR A 70 -7.05 -10.87 15.27
N PRO A 71 -7.72 -9.89 14.64
CA PRO A 71 -7.22 -9.25 13.43
C PRO A 71 -5.81 -8.64 13.63
N PRO A 72 -4.87 -8.83 12.68
CA PRO A 72 -3.60 -8.12 12.69
C PRO A 72 -3.79 -6.63 12.42
N THR A 73 -2.76 -5.82 12.68
CA THR A 73 -2.75 -4.40 12.28
C THR A 73 -2.87 -4.29 10.77
N LEU A 74 -3.80 -3.49 10.27
CA LEU A 74 -3.91 -3.18 8.85
C LEU A 74 -3.13 -1.90 8.55
N ALA A 75 -2.06 -2.03 7.77
CA ALA A 75 -1.20 -0.93 7.36
C ALA A 75 -1.25 -0.72 5.85
N ALA A 76 -0.96 0.50 5.39
CA ALA A 76 -0.77 0.77 3.96
C ALA A 76 0.46 1.65 3.71
N TRP A 77 1.18 1.35 2.63
CA TRP A 77 2.12 2.27 2.02
C TRP A 77 1.37 3.26 1.15
N VAL A 78 1.47 4.54 1.51
CA VAL A 78 0.76 5.62 0.83
C VAL A 78 1.76 6.65 0.35
N PRO A 79 1.88 6.88 -0.98
CA PRO A 79 2.66 7.98 -1.52
C PRO A 79 2.21 9.31 -0.91
N ALA A 80 3.16 10.14 -0.45
CA ALA A 80 2.85 11.38 0.24
C ALA A 80 3.68 12.54 -0.30
N ALA A 81 3.06 13.71 -0.45
CA ALA A 81 3.75 14.94 -0.80
C ALA A 81 2.90 16.14 -0.37
N VAL A 82 3.38 16.86 0.66
CA VAL A 82 2.74 18.11 1.13
C VAL A 82 3.28 19.29 0.31
N ASP A 83 2.35 20.07 -0.24
CA ASP A 83 2.63 21.19 -1.16
C ASP A 83 3.64 20.75 -2.26
N PRO A 84 3.26 19.76 -3.10
CA PRO A 84 4.19 19.16 -4.04
C PRO A 84 4.54 20.14 -5.16
N ASP A 85 5.79 20.06 -5.62
CA ASP A 85 6.17 20.66 -6.90
C ASP A 85 5.92 19.67 -8.06
N PRO A 86 6.08 20.11 -9.33
CA PRO A 86 5.87 19.23 -10.48
C PRO A 86 6.78 17.98 -10.49
N ALA A 87 7.98 18.04 -9.90
CA ALA A 87 8.90 16.91 -9.86
C ALA A 87 8.41 15.83 -8.87
N SER A 88 7.93 16.26 -7.70
CA SER A 88 7.28 15.38 -6.71
C SER A 88 6.02 14.75 -7.27
N LEU A 89 5.16 15.52 -7.95
CA LEU A 89 3.97 14.98 -8.62
C LEU A 89 4.36 13.93 -9.67
N THR A 90 5.34 14.22 -10.52
CA THR A 90 5.82 13.28 -11.53
C THR A 90 6.35 11.99 -10.91
N GLN A 91 7.10 12.07 -9.80
CA GLN A 91 7.58 10.90 -9.08
C GLN A 91 6.42 10.03 -8.55
N VAL A 92 5.43 10.66 -7.90
CA VAL A 92 4.25 9.95 -7.38
C VAL A 92 3.51 9.27 -8.52
N MET A 93 3.25 9.99 -9.60
CA MET A 93 2.58 9.44 -10.78
C MET A 93 3.33 8.25 -11.39
N ARG A 94 4.66 8.31 -11.46
CA ARG A 94 5.50 7.19 -11.93
C ARG A 94 5.34 5.95 -11.06
N SER A 95 5.21 6.13 -9.74
CA SER A 95 4.99 5.00 -8.83
C SER A 95 3.63 4.31 -9.07
N VAL A 96 2.62 5.08 -9.46
CA VAL A 96 1.25 4.60 -9.70
C VAL A 96 1.11 3.87 -11.03
N VAL A 97 1.84 4.30 -12.08
CA VAL A 97 1.76 3.71 -13.43
C VAL A 97 1.95 2.19 -13.43
N GLY A 98 2.83 1.66 -12.58
CA GLY A 98 3.07 0.22 -12.46
C GLY A 98 1.85 -0.61 -12.02
N TYR A 99 0.89 0.01 -11.33
CA TYR A 99 -0.29 -0.65 -10.78
C TYR A 99 -1.48 -0.66 -11.73
N LEU A 100 -1.47 0.13 -12.81
CA LEU A 100 -2.58 0.23 -13.77
C LEU A 100 -2.95 -1.12 -14.42
N THR A 101 -1.99 -2.04 -14.51
CA THR A 101 -2.21 -3.37 -15.11
C THR A 101 -2.45 -4.48 -14.08
N VAL A 102 -2.26 -4.20 -12.79
CA VAL A 102 -2.31 -5.22 -11.74
C VAL A 102 -3.76 -5.50 -11.35
N PRO A 103 -4.21 -6.78 -11.35
CA PRO A 103 -5.56 -7.14 -10.92
C PRO A 103 -5.85 -6.64 -9.50
N GLY A 104 -7.02 -6.01 -9.29
CA GLY A 104 -7.42 -5.39 -8.03
C GLY A 104 -7.15 -3.89 -7.97
N TYR A 105 -6.05 -3.42 -8.57
CA TYR A 105 -5.75 -1.99 -8.70
C TYR A 105 -6.39 -1.40 -9.95
N ARG A 106 -6.41 -2.18 -11.04
CA ARG A 106 -7.02 -1.78 -12.31
C ARG A 106 -8.47 -1.32 -12.13
N GLU A 107 -9.29 -2.15 -11.49
CA GLU A 107 -10.71 -1.90 -11.31
C GLU A 107 -10.93 -0.61 -10.51
N MET A 108 -10.09 -0.34 -9.51
CA MET A 108 -10.11 0.93 -8.79
C MET A 108 -9.75 2.12 -9.68
N PHE A 109 -8.71 2.02 -10.52
CA PHE A 109 -8.36 3.13 -11.43
C PHE A 109 -9.46 3.36 -12.47
N GLU A 110 -10.12 2.31 -12.95
CA GLU A 110 -11.28 2.42 -13.84
C GLU A 110 -12.46 3.11 -13.13
N GLU A 111 -12.81 2.69 -11.91
CA GLU A 111 -13.87 3.30 -11.09
C GLU A 111 -13.59 4.77 -10.72
N ALA A 112 -12.32 5.12 -10.55
CA ALA A 112 -11.88 6.49 -10.32
C ALA A 112 -11.85 7.36 -11.59
N GLY A 113 -12.24 6.82 -12.75
CA GLY A 113 -12.36 7.55 -14.01
C GLY A 113 -11.12 7.51 -14.90
N PHE A 114 -10.10 6.71 -14.56
CA PHE A 114 -8.85 6.59 -15.32
C PHE A 114 -8.82 5.40 -16.29
N GLY A 115 -9.99 5.00 -16.78
CA GLY A 115 -10.14 3.84 -17.69
C GLY A 115 -9.33 3.96 -18.99
N GLU A 116 -9.09 5.18 -19.49
CA GLU A 116 -8.24 5.40 -20.66
C GLU A 116 -6.77 5.06 -20.38
N ALA A 117 -6.22 5.54 -19.26
CA ALA A 117 -4.85 5.21 -18.84
C ALA A 117 -4.68 3.71 -18.60
N VAL A 118 -5.70 3.06 -18.03
CA VAL A 118 -5.74 1.60 -17.87
C VAL A 118 -5.74 0.89 -19.23
N ALA A 119 -6.55 1.34 -20.19
CA ALA A 119 -6.61 0.76 -21.53
C ALA A 119 -5.27 0.89 -22.26
N LEU A 120 -4.63 2.07 -22.18
CA LEU A 120 -3.29 2.31 -22.71
C LEU A 120 -2.27 1.38 -22.07
N ALA A 121 -2.30 1.21 -20.75
CA ALA A 121 -1.36 0.34 -20.04
C ALA A 121 -1.50 -1.12 -20.48
N ARG A 122 -2.74 -1.58 -20.71
CA ARG A 122 -3.01 -2.92 -21.24
C ARG A 122 -2.54 -3.12 -22.68
N SER A 123 -2.49 -2.04 -23.47
CA SER A 123 -1.97 -2.08 -24.84
C SER A 123 -0.44 -2.15 -24.91
N GLY A 124 0.25 -2.05 -23.75
CA GLY A 124 1.71 -2.07 -23.65
C GLY A 124 2.35 -0.70 -23.88
N ALA A 125 1.60 0.39 -23.69
CA ALA A 125 2.15 1.74 -23.76
C ALA A 125 3.30 1.93 -22.75
N ASP A 126 4.31 2.71 -23.14
CA ASP A 126 5.43 3.03 -22.26
C ASP A 126 5.02 3.95 -21.09
N ALA A 127 5.85 3.99 -20.05
CA ALA A 127 5.57 4.75 -18.84
C ALA A 127 5.34 6.25 -19.13
N ASP A 128 6.08 6.84 -20.07
CA ASP A 128 5.94 8.27 -20.39
C ASP A 128 4.61 8.59 -21.09
N THR A 129 4.10 7.65 -21.90
CA THR A 129 2.77 7.76 -22.50
C THR A 129 1.68 7.65 -21.44
N LEU A 130 1.83 6.73 -20.48
CA LEU A 130 0.88 6.57 -19.39
C LEU A 130 0.85 7.78 -18.46
N LEU A 131 2.01 8.39 -18.18
CA LEU A 131 2.10 9.63 -17.39
C LEU A 131 1.37 10.79 -18.07
N ARG A 132 1.45 10.92 -19.39
CA ARG A 132 0.72 11.96 -20.12
C ARG A 132 -0.78 11.74 -20.15
N ALA A 133 -1.22 10.48 -20.04
CA ALA A 133 -2.63 10.11 -20.06
C ALA A 133 -3.30 10.23 -18.68
N LEU A 134 -2.52 10.20 -17.59
CA LEU A 134 -3.04 10.39 -16.25
C LEU A 134 -3.05 11.89 -15.89
N PRO A 135 -4.20 12.44 -15.48
CA PRO A 135 -4.25 13.81 -14.98
C PRO A 135 -3.57 13.89 -13.59
N GLU A 136 -3.11 15.06 -13.17
CA GLU A 136 -2.38 15.23 -11.89
C GLU A 136 -3.21 14.78 -10.68
N GLU A 137 -4.53 14.93 -10.77
CA GLU A 137 -5.50 14.52 -9.75
C GLU A 137 -5.50 13.00 -9.50
N ALA A 138 -5.00 12.20 -10.45
CA ALA A 138 -4.85 10.76 -10.25
C ALA A 138 -3.90 10.43 -9.09
N ALA A 139 -2.88 11.26 -8.84
CA ALA A 139 -1.98 11.11 -7.69
C ALA A 139 -2.74 11.16 -6.36
N ALA A 140 -3.74 12.03 -6.25
CA ALA A 140 -4.54 12.22 -5.04
C ALA A 140 -5.57 11.10 -4.80
N THR A 141 -5.85 10.28 -5.81
CA THR A 141 -6.78 9.14 -5.68
C THR A 141 -6.24 8.09 -4.70
N VAL A 142 -4.93 7.83 -4.75
CA VAL A 142 -4.25 6.76 -4.00
C VAL A 142 -3.12 7.27 -3.10
N GLY A 143 -2.91 8.59 -3.04
CA GLY A 143 -1.85 9.23 -2.28
C GLY A 143 -2.33 10.35 -1.37
N LEU A 144 -1.47 10.73 -0.45
CA LEU A 144 -1.56 11.89 0.43
C LEU A 144 -0.91 13.11 -0.24
N ILE A 145 -1.59 13.65 -1.25
CA ILE A 145 -1.02 14.67 -2.15
C ILE A 145 -1.84 15.96 -2.08
N GLY A 146 -1.16 17.08 -1.87
CA GLY A 146 -1.77 18.42 -1.88
C GLY A 146 -1.33 19.27 -0.70
N GLY A 147 -2.13 20.29 -0.37
CA GLY A 147 -1.90 21.11 0.81
C GLY A 147 -2.09 20.34 2.12
N LEU A 148 -1.53 20.86 3.22
CA LEU A 148 -1.53 20.18 4.52
C LEU A 148 -2.94 19.79 5.00
N ASP A 149 -3.93 20.69 4.87
CA ASP A 149 -5.31 20.41 5.28
C ASP A 149 -5.94 19.29 4.44
N THR A 150 -5.69 19.30 3.12
CA THR A 150 -6.14 18.23 2.21
C THR A 150 -5.51 16.90 2.59
N VAL A 151 -4.22 16.88 2.90
CA VAL A 151 -3.50 15.67 3.32
C VAL A 151 -4.04 15.13 4.64
N ARG A 152 -4.26 15.98 5.64
CA ARG A 152 -4.84 15.56 6.92
C ARG A 152 -6.25 15.00 6.78
N ALA A 153 -7.12 15.70 6.05
CA ALA A 153 -8.46 15.19 5.76
C ALA A 153 -8.42 13.84 5.02
N ARG A 154 -7.40 13.61 4.19
CA ARG A 154 -7.20 12.34 3.52
C ARG A 154 -6.73 11.24 4.46
N MET A 155 -5.83 11.54 5.41
CA MET A 155 -5.43 10.62 6.47
C MET A 155 -6.63 10.19 7.32
N ASP A 156 -7.48 11.15 7.71
CA ASP A 156 -8.72 10.88 8.45
C ASP A 156 -9.64 9.93 7.64
N ALA A 157 -9.76 10.15 6.33
CA ALA A 157 -10.55 9.27 5.47
C ALA A 157 -10.01 7.82 5.40
N TYR A 158 -8.70 7.63 5.52
CA TYR A 158 -8.09 6.29 5.62
C TYR A 158 -8.37 5.65 6.99
N GLU A 159 -8.27 6.42 8.07
CA GLU A 159 -8.62 5.96 9.41
C GLU A 159 -10.09 5.55 9.50
N ASP A 160 -11.01 6.38 8.99
CA ASP A 160 -12.46 6.10 8.88
C ASP A 160 -12.79 4.89 7.98
N ALA A 161 -11.88 4.54 7.07
CA ALA A 161 -11.98 3.32 6.28
C ALA A 161 -11.53 2.06 7.04
N GLY A 162 -10.92 2.23 8.22
CA GLY A 162 -10.40 1.17 9.05
C GLY A 162 -8.94 0.83 8.75
N LEU A 163 -8.14 1.78 8.27
CA LEU A 163 -6.69 1.64 8.24
C LEU A 163 -6.13 1.96 9.63
N ASP A 164 -5.34 1.07 10.19
CA ASP A 164 -4.77 1.25 11.53
C ASP A 164 -3.42 1.99 11.50
N GLU A 165 -2.68 1.89 10.39
CA GLU A 165 -1.35 2.51 10.23
C GLU A 165 -1.12 3.00 8.80
N ILE A 166 -0.74 4.28 8.66
CA ILE A 166 -0.26 4.84 7.40
C ILE A 166 1.27 4.88 7.46
N ALA A 167 1.91 4.11 6.59
CA ALA A 167 3.35 4.21 6.37
C ALA A 167 3.60 5.14 5.17
N LEU A 168 4.12 6.33 5.47
CA LEU A 168 4.37 7.39 4.49
C LEU A 168 5.49 6.99 3.52
N VAL A 169 5.23 7.13 2.22
CA VAL A 169 6.24 7.03 1.17
C VAL A 169 6.40 8.42 0.56
N PRO A 170 7.24 9.29 1.15
CA PRO A 170 7.35 10.67 0.70
C PRO A 170 7.97 10.75 -0.70
N ALA A 171 7.44 11.65 -1.55
CA ALA A 171 8.12 12.05 -2.75
C ALA A 171 9.43 12.77 -2.37
N THR A 172 10.51 12.49 -3.10
CA THR A 172 11.85 12.98 -2.76
C THR A 172 12.47 13.86 -3.83
N SER A 173 11.90 13.89 -5.04
CA SER A 173 12.43 14.65 -6.18
C SER A 173 12.28 16.17 -5.99
N GLY A 174 11.17 16.63 -5.42
CA GLY A 174 10.90 18.04 -5.08
C GLY A 174 10.95 18.35 -3.57
N ASP A 175 11.38 17.38 -2.78
CA ASP A 175 11.46 17.44 -1.32
C ASP A 175 12.62 16.53 -0.87
N PRO A 176 13.88 17.01 -0.91
CA PRO A 176 15.03 16.18 -0.58
C PRO A 176 14.87 15.44 0.74
N GLY A 177 14.99 14.11 0.71
CA GLY A 177 14.77 13.26 1.89
C GLY A 177 13.32 13.16 2.38
N GLY A 178 12.38 13.82 1.72
CA GLY A 178 10.99 13.97 2.18
C GLY A 178 10.86 14.92 3.36
N GLU A 179 11.86 15.77 3.63
CA GLU A 179 11.94 16.55 4.87
C GLU A 179 10.73 17.46 5.09
N ARG A 180 10.26 18.18 4.05
CA ARG A 180 9.09 19.06 4.15
C ARG A 180 7.85 18.25 4.51
N THR A 181 7.59 17.18 3.78
CA THR A 181 6.42 16.31 3.96
C THR A 181 6.44 15.64 5.34
N LEU A 182 7.57 15.04 5.71
CA LEU A 182 7.70 14.33 7.00
C LEU A 182 7.65 15.29 8.19
N THR A 183 8.21 16.49 8.07
CA THR A 183 8.12 17.52 9.12
C THR A 183 6.69 18.03 9.28
N ALA A 184 5.98 18.29 8.16
CA ALA A 184 4.61 18.78 8.20
C ALA A 184 3.61 17.77 8.78
N LEU A 185 3.89 16.47 8.64
CA LEU A 185 3.07 15.36 9.11
C LEU A 185 3.57 14.75 10.43
N ALA A 186 4.60 15.34 11.05
CA ALA A 186 5.06 14.90 12.36
C ALA A 186 3.94 15.07 13.42
N PRO A 187 3.84 14.15 14.38
CA PRO A 187 2.84 14.20 15.46
C PRO A 187 3.06 15.34 16.46
#